data_AF-A0A2N2M7A2-F1
#
_entry.id   AF-A0A2N2M7A2-F1
#
_cell.length_a   1.000
_cell.length_b   1.000
_cell.length_c   1.000
_cell.angle_alpha   90.00
_cell.angle_beta   90.00
_cell.angle_gamma   90.00
#
_symmetry.space_group_name_H-M   'P 1'
#
loop_
_entity.id
_entity.type
_entity.pdbx_description
1 polymer ?
#
loop_
_entity_poly.entity_id
_entity_poly.type
_entity_poly.pdbx_seq_one_letter_code
_entity_poly.pdbx_strand_id
1 'polypeptide(L)'
;MLNANHILAQDPLAKLIQPDNFIGWTYAIDYEYALVMTNDLWKAKALGVPHNCFIIATTIDPNNLAQTAEEDKEIILLRVLGSAKLPQDDDMVRTKIDFFQQRKNVFGNDTPREIDDITQNQLQFGGLQCRVLGTFYTSDGELWLGSDIESFATASRLNVYRPHGEALNTIVNYVDPIRKNDAREAAKMIGLSGEPEPFQIGTVRYTSTDRMHRRSQNAEKVPVFVQPADFLARRTAVLGMTRTGKSNMIKQMVSVVKRVADHGGIKIGQIIYDINGEYANANQQDRGALADIYTSDTIRYRMMETPGFEELRTNFYEQLNEGFGIIQRELESANRVTTDYVRAFMNLSLDKPDEQEQGEFYRWQRIVAAYKTLLYVAGFEAPVNLRIQFRVNQQVLQLVNAQAQGSLADPNNGMSLEQAKQWFTAARIANLTAPLPSSTRGNNWVDDSLQNLFDMITQKRGANSYISGYRILGDSIRYHSPRRTQDV
;
A
#
# COMPACT_ATOMS: atom_id res chain seq x y z
N MET A 1 45.77 -31.35 -4.89
CA MET A 1 45.69 -29.87 -4.87
C MET A 1 44.87 -29.30 -6.03
N LEU A 2 45.07 -29.71 -7.30
CA LEU A 2 44.28 -29.22 -8.45
C LEU A 2 42.75 -29.41 -8.33
N ASN A 3 42.27 -30.51 -7.74
CA ASN A 3 40.83 -30.74 -7.55
C ASN A 3 40.18 -29.86 -6.47
N ALA A 4 40.94 -29.40 -5.46
CA ALA A 4 40.40 -28.56 -4.40
C ALA A 4 40.11 -27.13 -4.90
N ASN A 5 41.02 -26.57 -5.71
CA ASN A 5 40.85 -25.23 -6.28
C ASN A 5 39.70 -25.16 -7.30
N HIS A 6 39.41 -26.24 -8.03
CA HIS A 6 38.24 -26.29 -8.92
C HIS A 6 36.90 -26.30 -8.17
N ILE A 7 36.84 -26.92 -6.98
CA ILE A 7 35.66 -26.91 -6.12
C ILE A 7 35.52 -25.54 -5.43
N LEU A 8 36.64 -24.96 -4.98
CA LEU A 8 36.68 -23.62 -4.36
C LEU A 8 36.45 -22.48 -5.35
N ALA A 9 36.64 -22.69 -6.65
CA ALA A 9 36.21 -21.75 -7.68
C ALA A 9 34.68 -21.61 -7.75
N GLN A 10 33.92 -22.55 -7.18
CA GLN A 10 32.47 -22.44 -7.05
C GLN A 10 32.03 -21.68 -5.79
N ASP A 11 32.97 -21.28 -4.93
CA ASP A 11 32.69 -20.52 -3.71
C ASP A 11 31.95 -19.21 -4.03
N PRO A 12 30.89 -18.86 -3.29
CA PRO A 12 30.14 -17.64 -3.51
C PRO A 12 30.99 -16.36 -3.52
N LEU A 13 32.05 -16.26 -2.69
CA LEU A 13 32.93 -15.09 -2.65
C LEU A 13 33.80 -15.01 -3.90
N ALA A 14 34.38 -16.13 -4.33
CA ALA A 14 35.21 -16.18 -5.53
C ALA A 14 34.43 -15.73 -6.78
N LYS A 15 33.14 -16.10 -6.88
CA LYS A 15 32.25 -15.68 -7.98
C LYS A 15 31.98 -14.18 -8.04
N LEU A 16 32.09 -13.46 -6.93
CA LEU A 16 31.94 -12.00 -6.92
C LEU A 16 33.14 -11.29 -7.55
N ILE A 17 34.32 -11.93 -7.55
CA ILE A 17 35.57 -11.35 -8.02
C ILE A 17 35.71 -11.58 -9.53
N GLN A 18 35.77 -10.48 -10.29
CA GLN A 18 35.95 -10.50 -11.74
C GLN A 18 37.29 -9.84 -12.09
N PRO A 19 38.38 -10.62 -12.26
CA PRO A 19 39.72 -10.07 -12.49
C PRO A 19 39.81 -9.09 -13.67
N ASP A 20 39.07 -9.35 -14.75
CA ASP A 20 39.01 -8.48 -15.93
C ASP A 20 38.39 -7.10 -15.63
N ASN A 21 37.61 -6.99 -14.55
CA ASN A 21 36.97 -5.76 -14.08
C ASN A 21 37.72 -5.12 -12.91
N PHE A 22 39.03 -5.36 -12.79
CA PHE A 22 39.89 -4.65 -11.85
C PHE A 22 39.89 -3.14 -12.11
N ILE A 23 39.77 -2.34 -11.05
CA ILE A 23 39.70 -0.87 -11.14
C ILE A 23 40.68 -0.12 -10.23
N GLY A 24 41.43 -0.78 -9.36
CA GLY A 24 42.41 -0.10 -8.51
C GLY A 24 42.71 -0.78 -7.18
N TRP A 25 43.37 -0.04 -6.28
CA TRP A 25 43.70 -0.49 -4.93
C TRP A 25 43.22 0.50 -3.89
N THR A 26 42.84 0.01 -2.71
CA THR A 26 42.66 0.88 -1.55
C THR A 26 44.00 1.46 -1.10
N TYR A 27 44.01 2.73 -0.71
CA TYR A 27 45.16 3.36 -0.04
C TYR A 27 44.82 3.90 1.36
N ALA A 28 43.54 3.98 1.67
CA ALA A 28 43.04 4.24 3.02
C ALA A 28 41.65 3.59 3.17
N ILE A 29 41.33 3.12 4.36
CA ILE A 29 40.02 2.61 4.72
C ILE A 29 39.77 2.88 6.20
N ASP A 30 38.53 3.20 6.53
CA ASP A 30 37.99 3.25 7.88
C ASP A 30 36.59 2.59 7.89
N TYR A 31 35.87 2.66 9.01
CA TYR A 31 34.55 2.04 9.14
C TYR A 31 33.46 2.67 8.25
N GLU A 32 33.65 3.90 7.77
CA GLU A 32 32.67 4.63 6.96
C GLU A 32 33.08 4.74 5.49
N TYR A 33 34.37 4.92 5.21
CA TYR A 33 34.90 5.24 3.90
C TYR A 33 36.13 4.41 3.52
N ALA A 34 36.24 4.14 2.23
CA ALA A 34 37.45 3.64 1.60
C ALA A 34 37.89 4.59 0.49
N LEU A 35 39.18 4.88 0.43
CA LEU A 35 39.79 5.66 -0.63
C LEU A 35 40.54 4.72 -1.58
N VAL A 36 40.19 4.80 -2.87
CA VAL A 36 40.69 3.90 -3.91
C VAL A 36 41.50 4.68 -4.92
N MET A 37 42.75 4.28 -5.13
CA MET A 37 43.56 4.77 -6.25
C MET A 37 43.16 4.00 -7.50
N THR A 38 42.79 4.71 -8.55
CA THR A 38 42.34 4.17 -9.83
C THR A 38 43.11 4.79 -11.00
N ASN A 39 42.88 4.26 -12.19
CA ASN A 39 43.45 4.76 -13.45
C ASN A 39 42.37 4.73 -14.54
N ASP A 40 42.43 5.68 -15.48
CA ASP A 40 41.46 5.80 -16.57
C ASP A 40 41.35 4.53 -17.44
N LEU A 41 42.46 3.84 -17.71
CA LEU A 41 42.47 2.60 -18.49
C LEU A 41 41.67 1.49 -17.78
N TRP A 42 41.85 1.33 -16.48
CA TRP A 42 41.14 0.30 -15.70
C TRP A 42 39.64 0.59 -15.64
N LYS A 43 39.26 1.85 -15.38
CA LYS A 43 37.85 2.26 -15.43
C LYS A 43 37.25 2.01 -16.80
N ALA A 44 37.97 2.32 -17.88
CA ALA A 44 37.47 2.11 -19.24
C ALA A 44 37.24 0.61 -19.55
N LYS A 45 38.18 -0.25 -19.17
CA LYS A 45 38.06 -1.72 -19.30
C LYS A 45 36.86 -2.26 -18.53
N ALA A 46 36.67 -1.77 -17.30
CA ALA A 46 35.53 -2.15 -16.46
C ALA A 46 34.20 -1.45 -16.85
N LEU A 47 34.06 -0.92 -18.08
CA LEU A 47 32.86 -0.23 -18.59
C LEU A 47 32.46 1.02 -17.79
N GLY A 48 33.45 1.77 -17.32
CA GLY A 48 33.33 2.98 -16.51
C GLY A 48 33.13 2.70 -15.01
N VAL A 49 33.13 3.77 -14.21
CA VAL A 49 32.80 3.72 -12.77
C VAL A 49 31.82 4.86 -12.49
N PRO A 50 30.50 4.63 -12.65
CA PRO A 50 29.49 5.64 -12.40
C PRO A 50 29.38 6.03 -10.93
N HIS A 51 28.88 7.24 -10.66
CA HIS A 51 28.47 7.63 -9.30
C HIS A 51 27.43 6.63 -8.74
N ASN A 52 27.50 6.34 -7.45
CA ASN A 52 26.71 5.31 -6.74
C ASN A 52 26.90 3.87 -7.21
N CYS A 53 27.85 3.57 -8.11
CA CYS A 53 28.07 2.18 -8.48
C CYS A 53 28.65 1.37 -7.32
N PHE A 54 28.29 0.10 -7.28
CA PHE A 54 28.88 -0.86 -6.35
C PHE A 54 30.25 -1.28 -6.87
N ILE A 55 31.21 -1.37 -5.98
CA ILE A 55 32.53 -1.95 -6.20
C ILE A 55 32.84 -2.85 -5.01
N ILE A 56 33.73 -3.81 -5.18
CA ILE A 56 34.14 -4.71 -4.13
C ILE A 56 35.64 -4.57 -3.87
N ALA A 57 36.06 -4.69 -2.61
CA ALA A 57 37.46 -4.64 -2.21
C ALA A 57 37.83 -5.89 -1.41
N THR A 58 38.90 -6.57 -1.79
CA THR A 58 39.31 -7.84 -1.16
C THR A 58 40.80 -8.14 -1.38
N THR A 59 41.40 -8.91 -0.47
CA THR A 59 42.73 -9.53 -0.63
C THR A 59 42.67 -10.90 -1.31
N ILE A 60 41.47 -11.49 -1.47
CA ILE A 60 41.27 -12.82 -2.05
C ILE A 60 41.79 -12.88 -3.49
N ASP A 61 42.57 -13.92 -3.79
CA ASP A 61 42.85 -14.37 -5.15
C ASP A 61 41.84 -15.47 -5.53
N PRO A 62 40.93 -15.24 -6.49
CA PRO A 62 39.90 -16.21 -6.85
C PRO A 62 40.48 -17.53 -7.38
N ASN A 63 41.73 -17.54 -7.88
CA ASN A 63 42.39 -18.77 -8.36
C ASN A 63 43.03 -19.58 -7.22
N ASN A 64 43.17 -18.98 -6.04
CA ASN A 64 43.94 -19.53 -4.93
C ASN A 64 43.28 -19.31 -3.57
N LEU A 65 41.95 -19.40 -3.52
CA LEU A 65 41.14 -19.19 -2.32
C LEU A 65 41.57 -20.08 -1.13
N ALA A 66 42.05 -21.30 -1.41
CA ALA A 66 42.53 -22.24 -0.39
C ALA A 66 43.71 -21.70 0.44
N GLN A 67 44.49 -20.78 -0.13
CA GLN A 67 45.68 -20.20 0.52
C GLN A 67 45.39 -18.86 1.17
N THR A 68 44.19 -18.30 0.99
CA THR A 68 43.76 -17.10 1.70
C THR A 68 43.54 -17.45 3.18
N ALA A 69 44.14 -16.68 4.08
CA ALA A 69 43.92 -16.82 5.51
C ALA A 69 42.43 -16.63 5.83
N GLU A 70 41.89 -17.35 6.81
CA GLU A 70 40.45 -17.26 7.13
C GLU A 70 40.01 -15.83 7.47
N GLU A 71 40.85 -15.08 8.18
CA GLU A 71 40.65 -13.67 8.50
C GLU A 71 40.61 -12.73 7.28
N ASP A 72 41.13 -13.17 6.14
CA ASP A 72 41.16 -12.43 4.87
C ASP A 72 40.06 -12.90 3.89
N LYS A 73 39.26 -13.92 4.25
CA LYS A 73 38.18 -14.46 3.40
C LYS A 73 36.90 -13.63 3.50
N GLU A 74 37.05 -12.36 3.20
CA GLU A 74 35.96 -11.40 3.17
C GLU A 74 36.05 -10.48 1.94
N ILE A 75 34.90 -9.92 1.57
CA ILE A 75 34.78 -8.95 0.49
C ILE A 75 34.02 -7.74 1.02
N ILE A 76 34.70 -6.60 1.07
CA ILE A 76 34.10 -5.33 1.49
C ILE A 76 33.30 -4.76 0.32
N LEU A 77 31.99 -4.56 0.53
CA LEU A 77 31.11 -3.90 -0.42
C LEU A 77 31.19 -2.39 -0.25
N LEU A 78 31.52 -1.71 -1.34
CA LEU A 78 31.71 -0.27 -1.38
C LEU A 78 30.75 0.39 -2.38
N ARG A 79 30.35 1.63 -2.10
CA ARG A 79 29.60 2.50 -3.02
C ARG A 79 30.41 3.74 -3.37
N VAL A 80 30.62 3.96 -4.67
CA VAL A 80 31.34 5.15 -5.15
C VAL A 80 30.54 6.42 -4.88
N LEU A 81 31.14 7.38 -4.17
CA LEU A 81 30.56 8.69 -3.86
C LEU A 81 31.12 9.80 -4.75
N GLY A 82 32.37 9.69 -5.20
CA GLY A 82 32.99 10.75 -5.98
C GLY A 82 34.49 10.59 -6.10
N SER A 83 35.15 11.66 -6.51
CA SER A 83 36.61 11.73 -6.56
C SER A 83 37.21 11.99 -5.18
N ALA A 84 38.35 11.37 -4.89
CA ALA A 84 39.19 11.68 -3.75
C ALA A 84 40.51 12.32 -4.24
N LYS A 85 41.09 13.19 -3.42
CA LYS A 85 42.42 13.74 -3.70
C LYS A 85 43.50 12.69 -3.44
N LEU A 86 44.45 12.57 -4.37
CA LEU A 86 45.74 11.92 -4.13
C LEU A 86 46.77 12.96 -3.64
N PRO A 87 47.81 12.54 -2.89
CA PRO A 87 48.85 13.45 -2.41
C PRO A 87 49.56 14.27 -3.50
N GLN A 88 49.65 13.72 -4.71
CA GLN A 88 50.36 14.33 -5.84
C GLN A 88 49.44 15.12 -6.82
N ASP A 89 48.15 15.25 -6.50
CA ASP A 89 47.17 15.86 -7.43
C ASP A 89 47.49 17.32 -7.74
N ASP A 90 47.96 18.09 -6.77
CA ASP A 90 48.24 19.52 -6.97
C ASP A 90 49.41 19.71 -7.97
N ASP A 91 50.44 18.85 -7.90
CA ASP A 91 51.53 18.82 -8.88
C ASP A 91 51.05 18.37 -10.26
N MET A 92 50.22 17.32 -10.33
CA MET A 92 49.65 16.84 -11.59
C MET A 92 48.78 17.90 -12.28
N VAL A 93 47.98 18.65 -11.52
CA VAL A 93 47.16 19.76 -12.05
C VAL A 93 48.06 20.85 -12.62
N ARG A 94 49.13 21.21 -11.90
CA ARG A 94 50.13 22.18 -12.39
C ARG A 94 50.75 21.73 -13.71
N THR A 95 51.20 20.47 -13.80
CA THR A 95 51.75 19.89 -15.03
C THR A 95 50.75 19.93 -16.19
N LYS A 96 49.46 19.61 -15.94
CA LYS A 96 48.40 19.70 -16.96
C LYS A 96 48.21 21.14 -17.47
N ILE A 97 48.20 22.12 -16.57
CA ILE A 97 48.06 23.54 -16.92
C ILE A 97 49.25 24.01 -17.76
N ASP A 98 50.49 23.71 -17.32
CA ASP A 98 51.71 24.08 -18.03
C ASP A 98 51.73 23.52 -19.45
N PHE A 99 51.22 22.29 -19.62
CA PHE A 99 51.08 21.67 -20.94
C PHE A 99 49.98 22.33 -21.79
N PHE A 100 48.82 22.64 -21.21
CA PHE A 100 47.73 23.30 -21.93
C PHE A 100 48.08 24.73 -22.38
N GLN A 101 48.88 25.47 -21.60
CA GLN A 101 49.40 26.78 -22.01
C GLN A 101 50.30 26.73 -23.24
N GLN A 102 50.94 25.59 -23.50
CA GLN A 102 51.82 25.39 -24.66
C GLN A 102 51.07 24.96 -25.92
N ARG A 103 49.77 24.64 -25.83
CA ARG A 103 48.97 24.21 -26.98
C ARG A 103 48.73 25.36 -27.96
N LYS A 104 49.09 25.13 -29.22
CA LYS A 104 48.91 26.10 -30.32
C LYS A 104 47.69 25.82 -31.21
N ASN A 105 47.17 24.60 -31.19
CA ASN A 105 46.04 24.15 -32.02
C ASN A 105 44.96 23.48 -31.17
N VAL A 106 43.69 23.60 -31.59
CA VAL A 106 42.52 23.03 -30.90
C VAL A 106 42.37 21.53 -31.17
N PHE A 107 42.72 21.08 -32.39
CA PHE A 107 42.44 19.73 -32.89
C PHE A 107 43.69 18.91 -33.26
N GLY A 108 44.88 19.31 -32.84
CA GLY A 108 46.14 18.65 -33.23
C GLY A 108 47.08 18.34 -32.06
N ASN A 109 47.93 17.32 -32.26
CA ASN A 109 49.12 17.04 -31.45
C ASN A 109 50.33 17.89 -31.88
N ASP A 110 50.12 18.98 -32.64
CA ASP A 110 51.18 19.84 -33.21
C ASP A 110 51.88 20.74 -32.17
N THR A 111 52.15 20.21 -30.99
CA THR A 111 53.06 20.79 -30.01
C THR A 111 54.42 20.10 -30.15
N PRO A 112 55.55 20.85 -30.26
CA PRO A 112 56.89 20.24 -30.36
C PRO A 112 57.31 19.40 -29.14
N ARG A 113 56.56 19.50 -28.04
CA ARG A 113 56.67 18.64 -26.86
C ARG A 113 55.40 17.81 -26.77
N GLU A 114 55.49 16.53 -27.08
CA GLU A 114 54.50 15.55 -26.63
C GLU A 114 54.80 15.16 -25.18
N ILE A 115 53.74 14.91 -24.39
CA ILE A 115 53.92 14.32 -23.06
C ILE A 115 54.46 12.90 -23.29
N ASP A 116 55.55 12.53 -22.64
CA ASP A 116 56.07 11.17 -22.72
C ASP A 116 55.08 10.17 -22.10
N ASP A 117 55.14 8.91 -22.55
CA ASP A 117 54.18 7.87 -22.15
C ASP A 117 54.11 7.66 -20.62
N ILE A 118 55.23 7.82 -19.91
CA ILE A 118 55.29 7.64 -18.46
C ILE A 118 54.51 8.76 -17.77
N THR A 119 54.79 10.01 -18.13
CA THR A 119 54.06 11.16 -17.61
C THR A 119 52.58 11.09 -17.99
N GLN A 120 52.24 10.69 -19.22
CA GLN A 120 50.85 10.53 -19.64
C GLN A 120 50.11 9.49 -18.80
N ASN A 121 50.74 8.36 -18.49
CA ASN A 121 50.18 7.35 -17.60
C ASN A 121 50.02 7.89 -16.16
N GLN A 122 51.02 8.61 -15.63
CA GLN A 122 50.92 9.23 -14.30
C GLN A 122 49.74 10.21 -14.22
N LEU A 123 49.49 11.00 -15.27
CA LEU A 123 48.39 11.96 -15.33
C LEU A 123 46.98 11.33 -15.35
N GLN A 124 46.88 10.02 -15.60
CA GLN A 124 45.63 9.24 -15.63
C GLN A 124 45.26 8.61 -14.28
N PHE A 125 46.15 8.66 -13.29
CA PHE A 125 45.81 8.22 -11.94
C PHE A 125 44.89 9.22 -11.25
N GLY A 126 44.03 8.72 -10.36
CA GLY A 126 43.16 9.56 -9.54
C GLY A 126 42.60 8.77 -8.36
N GLY A 127 41.98 9.49 -7.42
CA GLY A 127 41.33 8.88 -6.27
C GLY A 127 39.81 8.76 -6.45
N LEU A 128 39.22 7.72 -5.86
CA LEU A 128 37.78 7.57 -5.67
C LEU A 128 37.49 7.51 -4.17
N GLN A 129 36.54 8.30 -3.72
CA GLN A 129 35.97 8.15 -2.38
C GLN A 129 34.78 7.21 -2.45
N CYS A 130 34.79 6.18 -1.62
CA CYS A 130 33.75 5.17 -1.56
C CYS A 130 33.22 5.05 -0.13
N ARG A 131 31.92 4.82 0.02
CA ARG A 131 31.27 4.49 1.29
C ARG A 131 31.31 2.99 1.52
N VAL A 132 31.66 2.57 2.72
CA VAL A 132 31.50 1.21 3.20
C VAL A 132 30.01 0.91 3.37
N LEU A 133 29.54 -0.17 2.75
CA LEU A 133 28.15 -0.63 2.88
C LEU A 133 28.02 -1.90 3.72
N GLY A 134 29.10 -2.66 3.87
CA GLY A 134 29.08 -3.94 4.55
C GLY A 134 30.15 -4.89 4.06
N THR A 135 30.17 -6.08 4.63
CA THR A 135 31.15 -7.13 4.35
C THR A 135 30.46 -8.42 3.99
N PHE A 136 30.78 -8.95 2.81
CA PHE A 136 30.42 -10.30 2.40
C PHE A 136 31.41 -11.31 2.95
N TYR A 137 30.90 -12.38 3.53
CA TYR A 137 31.68 -13.51 4.04
C TYR A 137 30.88 -14.80 3.87
N THR A 138 31.54 -15.95 4.04
CA THR A 138 30.88 -17.26 4.00
C THR A 138 30.76 -17.83 5.40
N SER A 139 29.56 -18.30 5.75
CA SER A 139 29.31 -19.08 6.97
C SER A 139 28.41 -20.26 6.61
N ASP A 140 28.77 -21.45 7.09
CA ASP A 140 28.06 -22.71 6.81
C ASP A 140 27.84 -23.00 5.31
N GLY A 141 28.77 -22.53 4.46
CA GLY A 141 28.71 -22.70 3.00
C GLY A 141 27.72 -21.76 2.29
N GLU A 142 27.06 -20.86 3.02
CA GLU A 142 26.20 -19.82 2.47
C GLU A 142 26.89 -18.46 2.49
N LEU A 143 26.49 -17.57 1.57
CA LEU A 143 26.97 -16.19 1.51
C LEU A 143 26.17 -15.35 2.51
N TRP A 144 26.88 -14.60 3.35
CA TRP A 144 26.33 -13.65 4.30
C TRP A 144 26.81 -12.24 3.99
N LEU A 145 26.02 -11.24 4.37
CA LEU A 145 26.35 -9.82 4.26
C LEU A 145 26.12 -9.14 5.61
N GLY A 146 27.20 -8.75 6.28
CA GLY A 146 27.16 -7.82 7.40
C GLY A 146 26.89 -6.40 6.90
N SER A 147 26.22 -5.56 7.71
CA SER A 147 25.91 -4.16 7.35
C SER A 147 27.04 -3.17 7.67
N ASP A 148 28.17 -3.67 8.15
CA ASP A 148 29.36 -2.94 8.58
C ASP A 148 30.62 -3.78 8.30
N ILE A 149 31.76 -3.27 8.75
CA ILE A 149 33.05 -3.98 8.79
C ILE A 149 33.39 -4.24 10.25
N GLU A 150 33.72 -5.49 10.59
CA GLU A 150 34.13 -5.88 11.95
C GLU A 150 35.54 -5.35 12.30
N SER A 151 36.48 -5.48 11.37
CA SER A 151 37.83 -4.94 11.49
C SER A 151 38.43 -4.69 10.11
N PHE A 152 39.45 -3.84 10.02
CA PHE A 152 40.20 -3.65 8.78
C PHE A 152 41.70 -3.57 9.06
N ALA A 153 42.48 -4.26 8.25
CA ALA A 153 43.92 -4.21 8.33
C ALA A 153 44.46 -2.93 7.68
N THR A 154 45.07 -2.05 8.49
CA THR A 154 45.60 -0.75 8.02
C THR A 154 46.69 -0.89 6.95
N ALA A 155 47.44 -1.99 6.98
CA ALA A 155 48.51 -2.27 6.02
C ALA A 155 48.04 -3.09 4.79
N SER A 156 46.79 -3.58 4.78
CA SER A 156 46.33 -4.48 3.73
C SER A 156 46.01 -3.73 2.46
N ARG A 157 46.64 -4.17 1.36
CA ARG A 157 46.36 -3.70 0.01
C ARG A 157 45.17 -4.48 -0.56
N LEU A 158 43.98 -3.88 -0.51
CA LEU A 158 42.79 -4.49 -1.10
C LEU A 158 42.75 -4.21 -2.61
N ASN A 159 42.57 -5.27 -3.39
CA ASN A 159 42.31 -5.15 -4.82
C ASN A 159 40.83 -4.79 -5.00
N VAL A 160 40.55 -3.80 -5.84
CA VAL A 160 39.21 -3.28 -6.06
C VAL A 160 38.71 -3.67 -7.44
N TYR A 161 37.53 -4.29 -7.48
CA TYR A 161 36.90 -4.77 -8.71
C TYR A 161 35.51 -4.16 -8.86
N ARG A 162 35.09 -3.99 -10.12
CA ARG A 162 33.72 -3.57 -10.43
C ARG A 162 32.87 -4.80 -10.81
N PRO A 163 31.87 -5.17 -10.01
CA PRO A 163 30.97 -6.28 -10.33
C PRO A 163 30.05 -5.93 -11.52
N HIS A 164 29.88 -6.91 -12.40
CA HIS A 164 28.96 -6.90 -13.55
C HIS A 164 28.22 -8.24 -13.65
N GLY A 165 27.14 -8.28 -14.44
CA GLY A 165 26.40 -9.52 -14.73
C GLY A 165 25.97 -10.26 -13.47
N GLU A 166 26.31 -11.55 -13.38
CA GLU A 166 25.96 -12.42 -12.24
C GLU A 166 26.50 -11.90 -10.89
N ALA A 167 27.74 -11.40 -10.82
CA ALA A 167 28.29 -10.88 -9.58
C ALA A 167 27.47 -9.69 -9.06
N LEU A 168 27.09 -8.77 -9.96
CA LEU A 168 26.24 -7.65 -9.59
C LEU A 168 24.81 -8.12 -9.26
N ASN A 169 24.29 -9.13 -9.96
CA ASN A 169 22.98 -9.73 -9.67
C ASN A 169 22.93 -10.29 -8.25
N THR A 170 23.96 -11.01 -7.83
CA THR A 170 24.11 -11.53 -6.46
C THR A 170 24.11 -10.40 -5.43
N ILE A 171 24.83 -9.32 -5.69
CA ILE A 171 24.91 -8.17 -4.76
C ILE A 171 23.55 -7.46 -4.63
N VAL A 172 22.89 -7.13 -5.74
CA VAL A 172 21.66 -6.31 -5.70
C VAL A 172 20.42 -7.08 -5.30
N ASN A 173 20.41 -8.40 -5.52
CA ASN A 173 19.31 -9.29 -5.16
C ASN A 173 19.66 -10.18 -3.96
N TYR A 174 20.69 -9.83 -3.18
CA TYR A 174 21.05 -10.54 -1.96
C TYR A 174 19.86 -10.56 -0.98
N VAL A 175 19.59 -11.73 -0.43
CA VAL A 175 18.61 -11.93 0.64
C VAL A 175 19.32 -12.71 1.74
N ASP A 176 19.25 -12.16 2.96
CA ASP A 176 19.81 -12.80 4.13
C ASP A 176 19.28 -14.23 4.33
N PRO A 177 20.15 -15.22 4.60
CA PRO A 177 19.73 -16.60 4.84
C PRO A 177 18.63 -16.77 5.89
N ILE A 178 18.68 -16.01 6.98
CA ILE A 178 17.65 -16.03 8.05
C ILE A 178 16.32 -15.61 7.44
N ARG A 179 16.31 -14.48 6.73
CA ARG A 179 15.09 -13.94 6.11
C ARG A 179 14.53 -14.88 5.04
N LYS A 180 15.39 -15.56 4.29
CA LYS A 180 14.98 -16.54 3.28
C LYS A 180 14.29 -17.74 3.93
N ASN A 181 14.82 -18.23 5.06
CA ASN A 181 14.21 -19.31 5.82
C ASN A 181 12.87 -18.88 6.45
N ASP A 182 12.81 -17.70 7.07
CA ASP A 182 11.56 -17.14 7.63
C ASP A 182 10.46 -17.00 6.56
N ALA A 183 10.81 -16.51 5.37
CA ALA A 183 9.87 -16.37 4.26
C ALA A 183 9.34 -17.72 3.79
N ARG A 184 10.20 -18.75 3.76
CA ARG A 184 9.80 -20.12 3.41
C ARG A 184 8.88 -20.74 4.45
N GLU A 185 9.15 -20.53 5.74
CA GLU A 185 8.27 -21.00 6.82
C GLU A 185 6.92 -20.29 6.82
N ALA A 186 6.92 -18.97 6.66
CA ALA A 186 5.70 -18.17 6.52
C ALA A 186 4.86 -18.62 5.31
N ALA A 187 5.51 -18.90 4.17
CA ALA A 187 4.82 -19.42 3.00
C ALA A 187 4.13 -20.75 3.27
N LYS A 188 4.82 -21.69 3.95
CA LYS A 188 4.23 -22.97 4.37
C LYS A 188 3.03 -22.78 5.31
N MET A 189 3.11 -21.86 6.27
CA MET A 189 2.00 -21.58 7.19
C MET A 189 0.75 -21.05 6.48
N ILE A 190 0.92 -20.27 5.41
CA ILE A 190 -0.18 -19.71 4.60
C ILE A 190 -0.74 -20.78 3.62
N GLY A 191 -0.11 -21.96 3.54
CA GLY A 191 -0.55 -23.06 2.69
C GLY A 191 -0.05 -22.97 1.24
N LEU A 192 1.02 -22.21 0.99
CA LEU A 192 1.65 -22.16 -0.34
C LEU A 192 2.30 -23.51 -0.67
N SER A 193 2.01 -24.02 -1.86
CA SER A 193 2.57 -25.27 -2.41
C SER A 193 4.07 -25.18 -2.77
N GLY A 194 4.65 -23.97 -2.76
CA GLY A 194 6.06 -23.72 -3.07
C GLY A 194 6.52 -22.32 -2.63
N GLU A 195 7.82 -22.05 -2.77
CA GLU A 195 8.39 -20.72 -2.50
C GLU A 195 7.96 -19.78 -3.64
N PRO A 196 7.32 -18.64 -3.35
CA PRO A 196 6.83 -17.75 -4.40
C PRO A 196 8.01 -17.12 -5.16
N GLU A 197 7.99 -17.24 -6.48
CA GLU A 197 9.05 -16.73 -7.35
C GLU A 197 9.25 -15.21 -7.19
N PRO A 198 10.50 -14.73 -7.03
CA PRO A 198 10.79 -13.30 -6.98
C PRO A 198 10.31 -12.58 -8.23
N PHE A 199 9.77 -11.37 -8.06
CA PHE A 199 9.25 -10.58 -9.16
C PHE A 199 10.24 -9.49 -9.58
N GLN A 200 10.51 -9.40 -10.88
CA GLN A 200 11.40 -8.37 -11.43
C GLN A 200 10.71 -6.99 -11.46
N ILE A 201 11.22 -6.05 -10.65
CA ILE A 201 10.76 -4.65 -10.66
C ILE A 201 11.45 -3.79 -11.73
N GLY A 202 12.63 -4.21 -12.21
CA GLY A 202 13.39 -3.41 -13.17
C GLY A 202 14.80 -3.93 -13.40
N THR A 203 15.71 -3.03 -13.75
CA THR A 203 17.14 -3.31 -13.95
C THR A 203 18.00 -2.21 -13.33
N VAL A 204 19.18 -2.54 -12.85
CA VAL A 204 20.10 -1.60 -12.19
C VAL A 204 20.50 -0.47 -13.13
N ARG A 205 20.26 0.78 -12.73
CA ARG A 205 20.71 1.98 -13.44
C ARG A 205 21.36 2.92 -12.44
N TYR A 206 22.67 3.11 -12.55
CA TYR A 206 23.42 3.99 -11.65
C TYR A 206 23.26 5.46 -12.01
N THR A 207 23.24 5.78 -13.30
CA THR A 207 23.23 7.16 -13.79
C THR A 207 22.30 7.33 -14.99
N SER A 208 21.86 8.56 -15.23
CA SER A 208 21.06 8.90 -16.41
C SER A 208 21.87 8.71 -17.70
N THR A 209 23.12 9.17 -17.71
CA THR A 209 24.12 8.90 -18.74
C THR A 209 24.63 7.47 -18.63
N ASP A 210 24.17 6.60 -19.51
CA ASP A 210 24.35 5.15 -19.39
C ASP A 210 25.13 4.51 -20.56
N ARG A 211 25.92 5.32 -21.27
CA ARG A 211 26.68 4.91 -22.47
C ARG A 211 27.60 3.71 -22.24
N MET A 212 28.28 3.67 -21.09
CA MET A 212 29.27 2.61 -20.79
C MET A 212 28.63 1.44 -20.03
N HIS A 213 27.94 1.72 -18.92
CA HIS A 213 27.45 0.66 -18.03
C HIS A 213 26.16 -0.06 -18.46
N ARG A 214 25.43 0.44 -19.48
CA ARG A 214 24.20 -0.22 -19.98
C ARG A 214 24.10 -0.31 -21.50
N ARG A 215 24.70 0.63 -22.24
CA ARG A 215 24.60 0.69 -23.71
C ARG A 215 25.84 0.20 -24.44
N SER A 216 26.91 -0.16 -23.73
CA SER A 216 28.05 -0.83 -24.35
C SER A 216 27.62 -2.22 -24.84
N GLN A 217 28.22 -2.72 -25.92
CA GLN A 217 27.96 -4.06 -26.44
C GLN A 217 28.24 -5.16 -25.41
N ASN A 218 29.21 -4.92 -24.52
CA ASN A 218 29.62 -5.86 -23.49
C ASN A 218 28.89 -5.63 -22.15
N ALA A 219 27.90 -4.72 -22.09
CA ALA A 219 27.18 -4.42 -20.86
C ALA A 219 25.95 -5.31 -20.70
N GLU A 220 25.80 -5.93 -19.54
CA GLU A 220 24.63 -6.72 -19.18
C GLU A 220 23.67 -5.92 -18.29
N LYS A 221 22.37 -5.96 -18.61
CA LYS A 221 21.34 -5.30 -17.81
C LYS A 221 20.92 -6.22 -16.67
N VAL A 222 21.49 -5.99 -15.49
CA VAL A 222 21.18 -6.78 -14.29
C VAL A 222 19.75 -6.50 -13.79
N PRO A 223 18.89 -7.52 -13.68
CA PRO A 223 17.53 -7.38 -13.14
C PRO A 223 17.56 -7.10 -11.62
N VAL A 224 16.53 -6.41 -11.13
CA VAL A 224 16.29 -6.25 -9.69
C VAL A 224 14.95 -6.90 -9.36
N PHE A 225 14.95 -7.74 -8.33
CA PHE A 225 13.79 -8.51 -7.88
C PHE A 225 13.32 -8.05 -6.50
N VAL A 226 12.05 -8.29 -6.21
CA VAL A 226 11.46 -8.14 -4.88
C VAL A 226 10.77 -9.46 -4.51
N GLN A 227 10.88 -9.84 -3.24
CA GLN A 227 10.28 -11.06 -2.72
C GLN A 227 8.78 -10.86 -2.49
N PRO A 228 7.89 -11.73 -2.99
CA PRO A 228 6.45 -11.58 -2.78
C PRO A 228 6.04 -11.60 -1.30
N ALA A 229 6.81 -12.29 -0.45
CA ALA A 229 6.62 -12.30 1.00
C ALA A 229 6.65 -10.89 1.62
N ASP A 230 7.38 -9.95 1.03
CA ASP A 230 7.45 -8.56 1.50
C ASP A 230 6.13 -7.81 1.31
N PHE A 231 5.32 -8.21 0.33
CA PHE A 231 4.00 -7.61 0.09
C PHE A 231 2.88 -8.29 0.88
N LEU A 232 3.03 -9.57 1.22
CA LEU A 232 2.00 -10.35 1.93
C LEU A 232 2.06 -10.15 3.45
N ALA A 233 3.27 -10.13 4.03
CA ALA A 233 3.44 -10.13 5.48
C ALA A 233 3.74 -8.74 6.06
N ARG A 234 4.02 -7.74 5.23
CA ARG A 234 4.48 -6.42 5.69
C ARG A 234 3.69 -5.29 5.05
N ARG A 235 3.58 -4.19 5.81
CA ARG A 235 3.00 -2.93 5.31
C ARG A 235 3.98 -2.31 4.32
N THR A 236 3.55 -2.19 3.07
CA THR A 236 4.35 -1.60 1.99
C THR A 236 3.86 -0.17 1.70
N ALA A 237 4.80 0.75 1.49
CA ALA A 237 4.50 2.12 1.06
C ALA A 237 5.19 2.41 -0.28
N VAL A 238 4.43 2.97 -1.22
CA VAL A 238 4.97 3.46 -2.50
C VAL A 238 4.84 4.98 -2.54
N LEU A 239 6.00 5.65 -2.51
CA LEU A 239 6.11 7.09 -2.52
C LEU A 239 6.64 7.56 -3.89
N GLY A 240 5.97 8.56 -4.47
CA GLY A 240 6.36 9.12 -5.77
C GLY A 240 5.47 10.29 -6.14
N MET A 241 6.01 11.22 -6.95
CA MET A 241 5.24 12.33 -7.51
C MET A 241 4.21 11.82 -8.53
N THR A 242 3.26 12.67 -8.92
CA THR A 242 2.29 12.31 -9.96
C THR A 242 3.01 12.07 -11.29
N ARG A 243 2.54 11.07 -12.06
CA ARG A 243 3.12 10.63 -13.35
C ARG A 243 4.55 10.07 -13.29
N THR A 244 5.05 9.67 -12.12
CA THR A 244 6.36 8.98 -12.00
C THR A 244 6.25 7.46 -11.94
N GLY A 245 5.07 6.89 -12.24
CA GLY A 245 4.87 5.43 -12.30
C GLY A 245 4.34 4.78 -11.02
N LYS A 246 3.90 5.54 -10.00
CA LYS A 246 3.31 4.99 -8.76
C LYS A 246 2.14 4.03 -9.04
N SER A 247 1.18 4.45 -9.86
CA SER A 247 0.00 3.64 -10.18
C SER A 247 0.37 2.37 -10.95
N ASN A 248 1.37 2.44 -11.84
CA ASN A 248 1.90 1.26 -12.53
C ASN A 248 2.59 0.29 -11.56
N MET A 249 3.35 0.79 -10.60
CA MET A 249 3.96 -0.04 -9.56
C MET A 249 2.88 -0.75 -8.72
N ILE A 250 1.80 -0.07 -8.36
CA ILE A 250 0.65 -0.68 -7.64
C ILE A 250 0.01 -1.79 -8.49
N LYS A 251 -0.24 -1.55 -9.78
CA LYS A 251 -0.77 -2.60 -10.69
C LYS A 251 0.13 -3.83 -10.76
N GLN A 252 1.45 -3.63 -10.79
CA GLN A 252 2.41 -4.74 -10.76
C GLN A 252 2.36 -5.49 -9.42
N MET A 253 2.35 -4.80 -8.28
CA MET A 253 2.24 -5.43 -6.96
C MET A 253 0.96 -6.28 -6.83
N VAL A 254 -0.19 -5.75 -7.27
CA VAL A 254 -1.46 -6.50 -7.27
C VAL A 254 -1.36 -7.76 -8.12
N SER A 255 -0.69 -7.65 -9.28
CA SER A 255 -0.47 -8.78 -10.19
C SER A 255 0.47 -9.84 -9.61
N VAL A 256 1.47 -9.44 -8.83
CA VAL A 256 2.36 -10.37 -8.10
C VAL A 256 1.57 -11.14 -7.06
N VAL A 257 0.78 -10.46 -6.23
CA VAL A 257 -0.06 -11.10 -5.22
C VAL A 257 -1.07 -12.07 -5.86
N LYS A 258 -1.70 -11.67 -6.98
CA LYS A 258 -2.60 -12.55 -7.74
C LYS A 258 -1.88 -13.78 -8.27
N ARG A 259 -0.68 -13.62 -8.84
CA ARG A 259 0.13 -14.75 -9.34
C ARG A 259 0.49 -15.71 -8.22
N VAL A 260 0.87 -15.21 -7.05
CA VAL A 260 1.17 -16.03 -5.86
C VAL A 260 -0.08 -16.76 -5.40
N ALA A 261 -1.25 -16.11 -5.39
CA ALA A 261 -2.52 -16.76 -5.08
C ALA A 261 -2.81 -17.92 -6.04
N ASP A 262 -2.69 -17.68 -7.35
CA ASP A 262 -3.02 -18.64 -8.39
C ASP A 262 -2.06 -19.85 -8.40
N HIS A 263 -0.75 -19.61 -8.38
CA HIS A 263 0.25 -20.68 -8.38
C HIS A 263 0.29 -21.43 -7.04
N GLY A 264 0.04 -20.70 -5.96
CA GLY A 264 -0.01 -21.23 -4.60
C GLY A 264 -1.25 -22.06 -4.30
N GLY A 265 -2.31 -21.94 -5.11
CA GLY A 265 -3.61 -22.52 -4.81
C GLY A 265 -4.28 -21.92 -3.57
N ILE A 266 -3.92 -20.70 -3.18
CA ILE A 266 -4.44 -20.02 -2.00
C ILE A 266 -5.36 -18.87 -2.40
N LYS A 267 -6.39 -18.60 -1.58
CA LYS A 267 -7.32 -17.49 -1.82
C LYS A 267 -6.82 -16.24 -1.11
N ILE A 268 -6.34 -15.26 -1.88
CA ILE A 268 -5.95 -13.94 -1.36
C ILE A 268 -6.93 -12.89 -1.88
N GLY A 269 -7.66 -12.24 -0.96
CA GLY A 269 -8.49 -11.08 -1.28
C GLY A 269 -7.68 -9.79 -1.25
N GLN A 270 -7.85 -8.94 -2.26
CA GLN A 270 -7.23 -7.61 -2.30
C GLN A 270 -8.33 -6.54 -2.41
N ILE A 271 -8.31 -5.56 -1.50
CA ILE A 271 -9.25 -4.43 -1.50
C ILE A 271 -8.47 -3.17 -1.85
N ILE A 272 -8.93 -2.46 -2.89
CA ILE A 272 -8.29 -1.24 -3.38
C ILE A 272 -9.28 -0.08 -3.24
N TYR A 273 -8.94 0.87 -2.37
CA TYR A 273 -9.66 2.15 -2.27
C TYR A 273 -9.17 3.10 -3.37
N ASP A 274 -9.84 3.07 -4.52
CA ASP A 274 -9.47 3.83 -5.70
C ASP A 274 -10.13 5.22 -5.72
N ILE A 275 -9.51 6.16 -5.00
CA ILE A 275 -10.03 7.54 -4.88
C ILE A 275 -10.12 8.24 -6.24
N ASN A 276 -9.20 7.95 -7.16
CA ASN A 276 -9.11 8.63 -8.47
C ASN A 276 -9.75 7.84 -9.62
N GLY A 277 -10.15 6.58 -9.39
CA GLY A 277 -10.71 5.71 -10.42
C GLY A 277 -9.68 5.14 -11.42
N GLU A 278 -8.38 5.20 -11.12
CA GLU A 278 -7.26 4.83 -12.02
C GLU A 278 -7.10 3.30 -12.21
N TYR A 279 -7.67 2.51 -11.31
CA TYR A 279 -7.58 1.05 -11.29
C TYR A 279 -8.88 0.39 -11.73
N ALA A 280 -10.01 1.03 -11.47
CA ALA A 280 -11.35 0.51 -11.80
C ALA A 280 -11.81 0.84 -13.23
N ASN A 281 -11.28 1.91 -13.84
CA ASN A 281 -11.64 2.36 -15.19
C ASN A 281 -10.42 2.40 -16.11
N ALA A 282 -10.60 1.98 -17.37
CA ALA A 282 -9.63 2.22 -18.42
C ALA A 282 -9.56 3.72 -18.74
N ASN A 283 -8.41 4.36 -18.50
CA ASN A 283 -8.18 5.72 -19.01
C ASN A 283 -7.80 5.63 -20.49
N GLN A 284 -8.21 6.61 -21.31
CA GLN A 284 -7.87 6.66 -22.75
C GLN A 284 -6.35 6.62 -23.03
N GLN A 285 -5.52 6.95 -22.03
CA GLN A 285 -4.06 6.93 -22.11
C GLN A 285 -3.44 5.63 -21.56
N ASP A 286 -4.13 4.91 -20.68
CA ASP A 286 -3.62 3.71 -20.00
C ASP A 286 -4.49 2.49 -20.37
N ARG A 287 -4.05 1.73 -21.38
CA ARG A 287 -4.57 0.37 -21.60
C ARG A 287 -4.08 -0.52 -20.44
N GLY A 288 -4.99 -1.12 -19.69
CA GLY A 288 -4.67 -2.04 -18.59
C GLY A 288 -5.06 -1.51 -17.20
N ALA A 289 -6.33 -1.15 -17.02
CA ALA A 289 -6.89 -1.09 -15.66
C ALA A 289 -6.91 -2.51 -15.07
N LEU A 290 -6.90 -2.64 -13.74
CA LEU A 290 -6.91 -3.96 -13.11
C LEU A 290 -8.17 -4.75 -13.48
N ALA A 291 -9.30 -4.06 -13.59
CA ALA A 291 -10.56 -4.64 -14.03
C ALA A 291 -10.55 -5.15 -15.49
N ASP A 292 -9.73 -4.55 -16.36
CA ASP A 292 -9.58 -5.01 -17.75
C ASP A 292 -8.66 -6.23 -17.82
N ILE A 293 -7.66 -6.30 -16.93
CA ILE A 293 -6.69 -7.40 -16.89
C ILE A 293 -7.30 -8.64 -16.22
N TYR A 294 -8.06 -8.45 -15.14
CA TYR A 294 -8.62 -9.52 -14.31
C TYR A 294 -10.15 -9.46 -14.28
N THR A 295 -10.79 -9.58 -15.45
CA THR A 295 -12.23 -9.35 -15.61
C THR A 295 -13.12 -10.31 -14.82
N SER A 296 -12.71 -11.57 -14.66
CA SER A 296 -13.46 -12.56 -13.86
C SER A 296 -13.22 -12.44 -12.35
N ASP A 297 -12.11 -11.83 -11.95
CA ASP A 297 -11.61 -11.86 -10.58
C ASP A 297 -11.66 -10.47 -9.91
N THR A 298 -12.22 -9.48 -10.60
CA THR A 298 -12.35 -8.09 -10.11
C THR A 298 -13.81 -7.70 -10.03
N ILE A 299 -14.29 -7.46 -8.81
CA ILE A 299 -15.59 -6.83 -8.56
C ILE A 299 -15.33 -5.36 -8.26
N ARG A 300 -16.08 -4.47 -8.90
CA ARG A 300 -15.92 -3.02 -8.74
C ARG A 300 -17.13 -2.45 -8.04
N TYR A 301 -16.91 -1.64 -7.02
CA TYR A 301 -17.97 -0.98 -6.27
C TYR A 301 -18.01 0.53 -6.55
N ARG A 302 -19.20 1.13 -6.57
CA ARG A 302 -19.38 2.58 -6.73
C ARG A 302 -20.57 3.10 -5.92
N MET A 303 -20.52 4.36 -5.50
CA MET A 303 -21.64 5.02 -4.81
C MET A 303 -22.78 5.47 -5.75
N MET A 304 -22.54 5.47 -7.06
CA MET A 304 -23.54 5.81 -8.07
C MET A 304 -23.81 4.59 -8.92
N GLU A 305 -25.07 4.44 -9.34
CA GLU A 305 -25.46 3.41 -10.30
C GLU A 305 -24.64 3.56 -11.59
N THR A 306 -23.90 2.52 -11.96
CA THR A 306 -23.11 2.48 -13.19
C THR A 306 -23.09 1.04 -13.70
N PRO A 307 -23.41 0.79 -14.99
CA PRO A 307 -23.31 -0.54 -15.56
C PRO A 307 -21.92 -1.16 -15.35
N GLY A 308 -21.88 -2.40 -14.86
CA GLY A 308 -20.63 -3.13 -14.58
C GLY A 308 -19.95 -2.77 -13.25
N PHE A 309 -20.64 -2.04 -12.37
CA PHE A 309 -20.27 -1.78 -10.98
C PHE A 309 -21.37 -2.26 -10.04
N GLU A 310 -20.96 -2.89 -8.94
CA GLU A 310 -21.81 -3.17 -7.79
C GLU A 310 -21.99 -1.91 -6.92
N GLU A 311 -23.06 -1.90 -6.15
CA GLU A 311 -23.44 -0.74 -5.36
C GLU A 311 -22.77 -0.72 -3.97
N LEU A 312 -22.04 0.35 -3.68
CA LEU A 312 -21.37 0.52 -2.38
C LEU A 312 -22.33 1.05 -1.30
N ARG A 313 -23.41 1.73 -1.69
CA ARG A 313 -24.39 2.33 -0.76
C ARG A 313 -25.09 1.26 0.08
N THR A 314 -25.53 1.62 1.28
CA THR A 314 -26.19 0.73 2.23
C THR A 314 -27.71 0.82 2.06
N ASN A 315 -28.43 -0.28 2.22
CA ASN A 315 -29.89 -0.23 2.24
C ASN A 315 -30.40 0.01 3.66
N PHE A 316 -30.79 1.25 3.96
CA PHE A 316 -31.16 1.66 5.31
C PHE A 316 -32.50 1.06 5.79
N TYR A 317 -33.28 0.44 4.89
CA TYR A 317 -34.51 -0.27 5.24
C TYR A 317 -34.26 -1.75 5.58
N GLU A 318 -33.16 -2.34 5.10
CA GLU A 318 -32.76 -3.73 5.35
C GLU A 318 -31.65 -3.80 6.41
N GLN A 319 -30.55 -3.08 6.19
CA GLN A 319 -29.38 -2.98 7.08
C GLN A 319 -29.59 -1.84 8.09
N LEU A 320 -30.56 -2.00 8.99
CA LEU A 320 -31.02 -0.96 9.92
C LEU A 320 -29.89 -0.33 10.75
N ASN A 321 -29.10 -1.17 11.42
CA ASN A 321 -28.03 -0.72 12.31
C ASN A 321 -26.89 -0.02 11.56
N GLU A 322 -26.48 -0.54 10.41
CA GLU A 322 -25.44 0.09 9.59
C GLU A 322 -25.90 1.44 9.02
N GLY A 323 -27.12 1.47 8.46
CA GLY A 323 -27.71 2.69 7.92
C GLY A 323 -27.90 3.75 8.99
N PHE A 324 -28.41 3.35 10.17
CA PHE A 324 -28.54 4.25 11.30
C PHE A 324 -27.19 4.75 11.82
N GLY A 325 -26.17 3.90 11.87
CA GLY A 325 -24.79 4.30 12.20
C GLY A 325 -24.19 5.31 11.21
N ILE A 326 -24.52 5.22 9.92
CA ILE A 326 -24.14 6.24 8.93
C ILE A 326 -24.85 7.56 9.23
N ILE A 327 -26.16 7.54 9.51
CA ILE A 327 -26.93 8.73 9.88
C ILE A 327 -26.33 9.41 11.13
N GLN A 328 -26.00 8.62 12.16
CA GLN A 328 -25.39 9.14 13.39
C GLN A 328 -24.09 9.89 13.10
N ARG A 329 -23.17 9.28 12.33
CA ARG A 329 -21.90 9.91 11.95
C ARG A 329 -22.07 11.19 11.12
N GLU A 330 -23.05 11.21 10.21
CA GLU A 330 -23.33 12.42 9.40
C GLU A 330 -23.94 13.55 10.24
N LEU A 331 -24.80 13.23 11.22
CA LEU A 331 -25.34 14.24 12.14
C LEU A 331 -24.27 14.81 13.08
N GLU A 332 -23.35 13.96 13.56
CA GLU A 332 -22.19 14.37 14.36
C GLU A 332 -21.23 15.25 13.56
N SER A 333 -20.85 14.82 12.35
CA SER A 333 -19.92 15.58 11.50
C SER A 333 -20.49 16.94 11.06
N ALA A 334 -21.82 17.02 10.89
CA ALA A 334 -22.53 18.26 10.61
C ALA A 334 -22.80 19.13 11.85
N ASN A 335 -22.33 18.74 13.05
CA ASN A 335 -22.59 19.41 14.33
C ASN A 335 -24.10 19.65 14.60
N ARG A 336 -24.95 18.70 14.19
CA ARG A 336 -26.41 18.81 14.36
C ARG A 336 -26.92 18.25 15.69
N VAL A 337 -26.06 17.58 16.46
CA VAL A 337 -26.39 16.97 17.77
C VAL A 337 -26.36 18.02 18.90
N THR A 338 -27.09 19.12 18.71
CA THR A 338 -27.10 20.27 19.64
C THR A 338 -28.37 20.34 20.47
N THR A 339 -29.46 19.72 20.02
CA THR A 339 -30.78 19.78 20.65
C THR A 339 -31.17 18.43 21.24
N ASP A 340 -31.95 18.44 22.32
CA ASP A 340 -32.24 17.23 23.10
C ASP A 340 -32.99 16.15 22.31
N TYR A 341 -33.87 16.53 21.38
CA TYR A 341 -34.59 15.55 20.55
C TYR A 341 -33.66 14.83 19.57
N VAL A 342 -32.63 15.53 19.06
CA VAL A 342 -31.60 14.92 18.21
C VAL A 342 -30.73 13.99 19.05
N ARG A 343 -30.35 14.39 20.28
CA ARG A 343 -29.63 13.49 21.21
C ARG A 343 -30.45 12.24 21.55
N ALA A 344 -31.75 12.38 21.80
CA ALA A 344 -32.64 11.26 22.04
C ALA A 344 -32.75 10.34 20.80
N PHE A 345 -32.73 10.91 19.60
CA PHE A 345 -32.69 10.13 18.36
C PHE A 345 -31.36 9.38 18.21
N MET A 346 -30.23 10.04 18.46
CA MET A 346 -28.90 9.43 18.40
C MET A 346 -28.75 8.23 19.36
N ASN A 347 -29.47 8.23 20.47
CA ASN A 347 -29.43 7.15 21.48
C ASN A 347 -30.46 6.03 21.21
N LEU A 348 -31.15 6.04 20.07
CA LEU A 348 -32.08 4.99 19.69
C LEU A 348 -31.34 3.67 19.44
N SER A 349 -31.83 2.55 19.97
CA SER A 349 -31.37 1.22 19.58
C SER A 349 -32.36 0.62 18.57
N LEU A 350 -31.82 0.06 17.49
CA LEU A 350 -32.55 -0.71 16.48
C LEU A 350 -32.19 -2.20 16.55
N ASP A 351 -31.46 -2.62 17.57
CA ASP A 351 -31.05 -4.01 17.77
C ASP A 351 -32.27 -4.89 18.03
N LYS A 352 -32.35 -5.99 17.28
CA LYS A 352 -33.48 -6.93 17.41
C LYS A 352 -33.34 -7.69 18.75
N PRO A 353 -34.30 -7.55 19.67
CA PRO A 353 -34.31 -8.32 20.92
C PRO A 353 -34.71 -9.78 20.65
N ASP A 354 -34.58 -10.64 21.68
CA ASP A 354 -35.07 -12.03 21.61
C ASP A 354 -36.59 -12.04 21.38
N GLU A 355 -37.06 -12.84 20.43
CA GLU A 355 -38.49 -12.96 20.11
C GLU A 355 -39.29 -13.58 21.27
N GLN A 356 -38.64 -14.30 22.17
CA GLN A 356 -39.25 -14.84 23.39
C GLN A 356 -39.64 -13.73 24.37
N GLU A 357 -38.94 -12.60 24.36
CA GLU A 357 -39.25 -11.41 25.17
C GLU A 357 -40.31 -10.56 24.48
N GLN A 358 -41.52 -11.12 24.37
CA GLN A 358 -42.62 -10.57 23.56
C GLN A 358 -42.89 -9.07 23.78
N GLY A 359 -42.78 -8.58 25.02
CA GLY A 359 -42.97 -7.16 25.33
C GLY A 359 -41.94 -6.24 24.67
N GLU A 360 -40.66 -6.62 24.76
CA GLU A 360 -39.55 -5.88 24.14
C GLU A 360 -39.56 -6.04 22.63
N PHE A 361 -39.82 -7.25 22.14
CA PHE A 361 -39.96 -7.53 20.72
C PHE A 361 -41.06 -6.69 20.05
N TYR A 362 -42.27 -6.61 20.64
CA TYR A 362 -43.32 -5.77 20.09
C TYR A 362 -42.98 -4.27 20.19
N ARG A 363 -42.26 -3.84 21.23
CA ARG A 363 -41.77 -2.45 21.33
C ARG A 363 -40.79 -2.13 20.21
N TRP A 364 -39.80 -3.00 20.02
CA TRP A 364 -38.83 -2.91 18.93
C TRP A 364 -39.52 -2.87 17.56
N GLN A 365 -40.51 -3.73 17.29
CA GLN A 365 -41.25 -3.72 16.03
C GLN A 365 -41.89 -2.35 15.74
N ARG A 366 -42.47 -1.69 16.76
CA ARG A 366 -43.07 -0.36 16.61
C ARG A 366 -42.02 0.71 16.35
N ILE A 367 -40.89 0.65 17.06
CA ILE A 367 -39.75 1.56 16.87
C ILE A 367 -39.20 1.43 15.44
N VAL A 368 -38.96 0.21 14.97
CA VAL A 368 -38.48 -0.05 13.60
C VAL A 368 -39.50 0.41 12.56
N ALA A 369 -40.79 0.18 12.78
CA ALA A 369 -41.86 0.66 11.90
C ALA A 369 -41.89 2.20 11.82
N ALA A 370 -41.78 2.89 12.96
CA ALA A 370 -41.72 4.34 13.01
C ALA A 370 -40.43 4.87 12.37
N TYR A 371 -39.28 4.22 12.60
CA TYR A 371 -38.00 4.57 11.99
C TYR A 371 -38.02 4.41 10.47
N LYS A 372 -38.52 3.29 9.94
CA LYS A 372 -38.69 3.11 8.48
C LYS A 372 -39.65 4.17 7.89
N THR A 373 -40.69 4.54 8.62
CA THR A 373 -41.59 5.64 8.20
C THR A 373 -40.87 6.99 8.22
N LEU A 374 -40.00 7.24 9.20
CA LEU A 374 -39.18 8.45 9.27
C LEU A 374 -38.22 8.55 8.07
N LEU A 375 -37.58 7.45 7.66
CA LEU A 375 -36.76 7.41 6.45
C LEU A 375 -37.57 7.78 5.21
N TYR A 376 -38.76 7.22 5.06
CA TYR A 376 -39.65 7.52 3.94
C TYR A 376 -40.03 9.01 3.88
N VAL A 377 -40.42 9.60 5.02
CA VAL A 377 -40.76 11.03 5.08
C VAL A 377 -39.54 11.91 4.84
N ALA A 378 -38.33 11.44 5.19
CA ALA A 378 -37.08 12.12 4.89
C ALA A 378 -36.66 12.03 3.41
N GLY A 379 -37.34 11.23 2.58
CA GLY A 379 -37.05 11.11 1.15
C GLY A 379 -36.09 9.96 0.79
N PHE A 380 -35.87 9.01 1.68
CA PHE A 380 -35.14 7.78 1.36
C PHE A 380 -36.03 6.86 0.52
N GLU A 381 -35.61 6.56 -0.71
CA GLU A 381 -36.34 5.68 -1.63
C GLU A 381 -36.51 4.28 -1.01
N ALA A 382 -37.73 3.78 -0.89
CA ALA A 382 -37.98 2.50 -0.26
C ALA A 382 -37.87 1.33 -1.25
N PRO A 383 -37.50 0.11 -0.78
CA PRO A 383 -37.63 -1.11 -1.56
C PRO A 383 -39.06 -1.31 -2.09
N VAL A 384 -39.17 -1.89 -3.29
CA VAL A 384 -40.46 -2.14 -3.95
C VAL A 384 -41.33 -3.04 -3.07
N ASN A 385 -42.60 -2.65 -2.89
CA ASN A 385 -43.59 -3.37 -2.09
C ASN A 385 -43.23 -3.54 -0.60
N LEU A 386 -42.34 -2.70 -0.03
CA LEU A 386 -42.08 -2.71 1.41
C LEU A 386 -43.38 -2.48 2.20
N ARG A 387 -43.70 -3.42 3.10
CA ARG A 387 -44.83 -3.30 4.02
C ARG A 387 -44.34 -3.11 5.45
N ILE A 388 -44.95 -2.17 6.15
CA ILE A 388 -44.71 -1.89 7.57
C ILE A 388 -45.77 -2.58 8.40
N GLN A 389 -45.36 -3.46 9.31
CA GLN A 389 -46.26 -4.22 10.18
C GLN A 389 -45.75 -4.14 11.62
N PHE A 390 -46.68 -3.90 12.55
CA PHE A 390 -46.40 -3.96 13.98
C PHE A 390 -47.69 -4.26 14.74
N ARG A 391 -47.56 -4.90 15.91
CA ARG A 391 -48.72 -5.32 16.71
C ARG A 391 -49.36 -4.15 17.46
N VAL A 392 -50.69 -4.02 17.33
CA VAL A 392 -51.50 -3.01 18.04
C VAL A 392 -52.78 -3.65 18.58
N ASN A 393 -53.17 -3.30 19.82
CA ASN A 393 -54.42 -3.77 20.40
C ASN A 393 -55.63 -2.95 19.90
N GLN A 394 -56.84 -3.50 20.06
CA GLN A 394 -58.08 -2.87 19.56
C GLN A 394 -58.36 -1.50 20.20
N GLN A 395 -58.01 -1.31 21.48
CA GLN A 395 -58.24 -0.05 22.18
C GLN A 395 -57.40 1.08 21.60
N VAL A 396 -56.10 0.85 21.38
CA VAL A 396 -55.20 1.81 20.72
C VAL A 396 -55.66 2.07 19.30
N LEU A 397 -56.05 1.03 18.54
CA LEU A 397 -56.55 1.18 17.18
C LEU A 397 -57.78 2.12 17.12
N GLN A 398 -58.74 1.95 18.03
CA GLN A 398 -59.93 2.81 18.11
C GLN A 398 -59.58 4.27 18.44
N LEU A 399 -58.69 4.49 19.42
CA LEU A 399 -58.26 5.84 19.80
C LEU A 399 -57.51 6.55 18.68
N VAL A 400 -56.66 5.83 17.95
CA VAL A 400 -55.92 6.37 16.80
C VAL A 400 -56.86 6.66 15.62
N ASN A 401 -57.77 5.73 15.31
CA ASN A 401 -58.76 5.92 14.24
C ASN A 401 -59.69 7.11 14.50
N ALA A 402 -60.02 7.39 15.76
CA ALA A 402 -60.84 8.55 16.13
C ALA A 402 -60.18 9.90 15.80
N GLN A 403 -58.85 9.94 15.63
CA GLN A 403 -58.09 11.14 15.29
C GLN A 403 -57.76 11.25 13.79
N ALA A 404 -58.13 10.24 13.00
CA ALA A 404 -57.84 10.20 11.58
C ALA A 404 -58.91 10.95 10.77
N GLN A 405 -58.50 11.64 9.70
CA GLN A 405 -59.41 12.29 8.75
C GLN A 405 -60.03 11.28 7.75
N GLY A 406 -59.78 9.98 7.90
CA GLY A 406 -60.24 8.90 7.02
C GLY A 406 -59.96 7.52 7.62
N SER A 407 -60.30 6.46 6.87
CA SER A 407 -60.02 5.08 7.29
C SER A 407 -58.53 4.79 7.24
N LEU A 408 -57.92 4.52 8.41
CA LEU A 408 -56.53 4.06 8.49
C LEU A 408 -56.46 2.56 8.24
N ALA A 409 -55.37 2.14 7.59
CA ALA A 409 -55.05 0.72 7.48
C ALA A 409 -54.70 0.15 8.86
N ASP A 410 -54.97 -1.14 9.07
CA ASP A 410 -54.63 -1.84 10.31
C ASP A 410 -53.14 -2.24 10.29
N PRO A 411 -52.31 -1.75 11.24
CA PRO A 411 -50.91 -2.11 11.33
C PRO A 411 -50.65 -3.61 11.48
N ASN A 412 -51.61 -4.37 12.02
CA ASN A 412 -51.49 -5.82 12.21
C ASN A 412 -51.50 -6.57 10.86
N ASN A 413 -52.08 -6.00 9.79
CA ASN A 413 -52.19 -6.61 8.47
C ASN A 413 -51.08 -6.15 7.49
N GLY A 414 -50.17 -5.29 7.95
CA GLY A 414 -49.13 -4.67 7.14
C GLY A 414 -49.67 -3.53 6.26
N MET A 415 -48.93 -2.43 6.20
CA MET A 415 -49.35 -1.19 5.54
C MET A 415 -48.27 -0.66 4.61
N SER A 416 -48.63 0.18 3.64
CA SER A 416 -47.64 0.96 2.90
C SER A 416 -46.98 2.02 3.79
N LEU A 417 -45.84 2.57 3.37
CA LEU A 417 -45.16 3.65 4.11
C LEU A 417 -46.03 4.93 4.23
N GLU A 418 -46.81 5.28 3.20
CA GLU A 418 -47.73 6.42 3.27
C GLU A 418 -48.87 6.16 4.26
N GLN A 419 -49.41 4.95 4.29
CA GLN A 419 -50.41 4.55 5.28
C GLN A 419 -49.82 4.55 6.70
N ALA A 420 -48.59 4.07 6.88
CA ALA A 420 -47.90 4.10 8.16
C ALA A 420 -47.65 5.54 8.64
N LYS A 421 -47.27 6.46 7.74
CA LYS A 421 -47.14 7.89 8.04
C LYS A 421 -48.46 8.50 8.51
N GLN A 422 -49.57 8.21 7.83
CA GLN A 422 -50.90 8.67 8.26
C GLN A 422 -51.25 8.11 9.64
N TRP A 423 -50.99 6.82 9.86
CA TRP A 423 -51.24 6.13 11.12
C TRP A 423 -50.44 6.74 12.28
N PHE A 424 -49.12 6.90 12.12
CA PHE A 424 -48.26 7.48 13.17
C PHE A 424 -48.57 8.96 13.43
N THR A 425 -48.99 9.71 12.41
CA THR A 425 -49.46 11.10 12.59
C THR A 425 -50.72 11.15 13.45
N ALA A 426 -51.71 10.28 13.17
CA ALA A 426 -52.92 10.19 13.99
C ALA A 426 -52.62 9.68 15.41
N ALA A 427 -51.71 8.71 15.55
CA ALA A 427 -51.32 8.17 16.84
C ALA A 427 -50.62 9.20 17.73
N ARG A 428 -49.80 10.08 17.13
CA ARG A 428 -49.23 11.22 17.83
C ARG A 428 -50.30 12.15 18.38
N ILE A 429 -51.32 12.49 17.59
CA ILE A 429 -52.43 13.36 18.01
C ILE A 429 -53.23 12.71 19.15
N ALA A 430 -53.52 11.42 19.02
CA ALA A 430 -54.20 10.65 20.06
C ALA A 430 -53.41 10.66 21.37
N ASN A 431 -52.11 10.38 21.32
CA ASN A 431 -51.23 10.36 22.49
C ASN A 431 -51.08 11.73 23.17
N LEU A 432 -51.17 12.83 22.41
CA LEU A 432 -51.18 14.19 22.96
C LEU A 432 -52.48 14.53 23.70
N THR A 433 -53.60 13.95 23.28
CA THR A 433 -54.91 14.18 23.91
C THR A 433 -55.03 13.35 25.18
N ALA A 434 -54.67 12.07 25.11
CA ALA A 434 -54.58 11.17 26.25
C ALA A 434 -53.52 10.10 25.97
N PRO A 435 -52.60 9.81 26.92
CA PRO A 435 -51.58 8.78 26.74
C PRO A 435 -52.20 7.45 26.30
N LEU A 436 -51.66 6.86 25.22
CA LEU A 436 -52.19 5.63 24.66
C LEU A 436 -51.96 4.45 25.62
N PRO A 437 -53.00 3.63 25.90
CA PRO A 437 -52.93 2.59 26.93
C PRO A 437 -52.03 1.43 26.52
N SER A 438 -51.13 1.01 27.41
CA SER A 438 -50.35 -0.21 27.24
C SER A 438 -51.04 -1.42 27.86
N SER A 439 -50.74 -2.61 27.33
CA SER A 439 -51.11 -3.88 27.98
C SER A 439 -50.32 -4.13 29.27
N THR A 440 -49.18 -3.44 29.45
CA THR A 440 -48.38 -3.51 30.67
C THR A 440 -48.83 -2.43 31.64
N ARG A 441 -49.31 -2.84 32.82
CA ARG A 441 -49.80 -1.92 33.86
C ARG A 441 -48.70 -0.92 34.26
N GLY A 442 -49.05 0.37 34.27
CA GLY A 442 -48.14 1.46 34.66
C GLY A 442 -47.27 2.01 33.54
N ASN A 443 -47.32 1.42 32.34
CA ASN A 443 -46.61 1.91 31.17
C ASN A 443 -47.56 2.48 30.12
N ASN A 444 -47.06 3.39 29.29
CA ASN A 444 -47.77 3.88 28.11
C ASN A 444 -47.36 3.07 26.88
N TRP A 445 -48.24 3.02 25.88
CA TRP A 445 -47.95 2.34 24.62
C TRP A 445 -46.88 3.10 23.80
N VAL A 446 -46.84 4.43 23.96
CA VAL A 446 -45.80 5.32 23.45
C VAL A 446 -44.78 5.60 24.55
N ASP A 447 -43.56 5.14 24.36
CA ASP A 447 -42.40 5.52 25.19
C ASP A 447 -41.69 6.75 24.61
N ASP A 448 -40.65 7.23 25.30
CA ASP A 448 -39.94 8.45 24.92
C ASP A 448 -39.26 8.32 23.54
N SER A 449 -38.74 7.14 23.22
CA SER A 449 -38.12 6.86 21.92
C SER A 449 -39.14 6.92 20.78
N LEU A 450 -40.30 6.27 20.95
CA LEU A 450 -41.37 6.29 19.96
C LEU A 450 -42.00 7.68 19.82
N GLN A 451 -42.17 8.41 20.93
CA GLN A 451 -42.64 9.81 20.92
C GLN A 451 -41.66 10.71 20.15
N ASN A 452 -40.35 10.52 20.35
CA ASN A 452 -39.34 11.28 19.62
C ASN A 452 -39.42 11.02 18.10
N LEU A 453 -39.60 9.77 17.68
CA LEU A 453 -39.81 9.42 16.27
C LEU A 453 -41.09 10.06 15.71
N PHE A 454 -42.19 10.09 16.47
CA PHE A 454 -43.42 10.77 16.05
C PHE A 454 -43.20 12.27 15.83
N ASP A 455 -42.50 12.90 16.76
CA ASP A 455 -42.17 14.32 16.68
C ASP A 455 -41.28 14.61 15.47
N MET A 456 -40.31 13.75 15.18
CA MET A 456 -39.46 13.87 13.99
C MET A 456 -40.22 13.67 12.67
N ILE A 457 -41.10 12.67 12.60
CA ILE A 457 -41.96 12.41 11.42
C ILE A 457 -42.85 13.62 11.11
N THR A 458 -43.42 14.23 12.15
CA THR A 458 -44.40 15.33 12.01
C THR A 458 -43.79 16.73 12.07
N GLN A 459 -42.48 16.84 12.36
CA GLN A 459 -41.77 18.10 12.58
C GLN A 459 -42.35 18.98 13.70
N LYS A 460 -42.96 18.34 14.71
CA LYS A 460 -43.63 19.03 15.80
C LYS A 460 -43.23 18.40 17.13
N ARG A 461 -42.96 19.21 18.14
CA ARG A 461 -42.72 18.80 19.53
C ARG A 461 -43.84 19.35 20.42
N GLY A 462 -44.34 18.52 21.34
CA GLY A 462 -45.49 18.88 22.18
C GLY A 462 -46.73 19.24 21.34
N ALA A 463 -47.49 20.25 21.77
CA ALA A 463 -48.74 20.62 21.11
C ALA A 463 -48.56 21.11 19.66
N ASN A 464 -47.59 22.00 19.39
CA ASN A 464 -47.34 22.54 18.04
C ASN A 464 -45.98 23.24 17.84
N SER A 465 -45.00 23.04 18.73
CA SER A 465 -43.69 23.67 18.56
C SER A 465 -42.96 23.06 17.37
N TYR A 466 -42.59 23.87 16.38
CA TYR A 466 -41.88 23.38 15.20
C TYR A 466 -40.46 22.91 15.54
N ILE A 467 -40.06 21.77 14.98
CA ILE A 467 -38.68 21.27 15.02
C ILE A 467 -38.24 20.87 13.61
N SER A 468 -36.93 20.82 13.37
CA SER A 468 -36.40 20.39 12.06
C SER A 468 -36.84 18.96 11.70
N GLY A 469 -36.98 18.07 12.68
CA GLY A 469 -37.52 16.71 12.50
C GLY A 469 -36.76 15.92 11.44
N TYR A 470 -37.47 15.22 10.56
CA TYR A 470 -36.88 14.38 9.51
C TYR A 470 -35.90 15.10 8.57
N ARG A 471 -35.99 16.42 8.41
CA ARG A 471 -35.13 17.18 7.47
C ARG A 471 -33.65 17.11 7.82
N ILE A 472 -33.31 16.83 9.07
CA ILE A 472 -31.91 16.69 9.51
C ILE A 472 -31.21 15.49 8.86
N LEU A 473 -31.98 14.53 8.34
CA LEU A 473 -31.48 13.30 7.72
C LEU A 473 -31.13 13.45 6.23
N GLY A 474 -31.39 14.62 5.63
CA GLY A 474 -31.27 14.82 4.18
C GLY A 474 -29.87 14.54 3.62
N ASP A 475 -28.82 14.89 4.36
CA ASP A 475 -27.43 14.69 3.91
C ASP A 475 -27.05 13.20 3.85
N SER A 476 -27.73 12.34 4.61
CA SER A 476 -27.47 10.91 4.65
C SER A 476 -28.11 10.14 3.48
N ILE A 477 -29.04 10.75 2.74
CA ILE A 477 -29.74 10.11 1.59
C ILE A 477 -28.74 9.61 0.54
N ARG A 478 -27.64 10.34 0.32
CA ARG A 478 -26.61 9.97 -0.68
C ARG A 478 -25.93 8.62 -0.41
N TYR A 479 -26.01 8.11 0.82
CA TYR A 479 -25.42 6.81 1.19
C TYR A 479 -26.42 5.67 1.15
N HIS A 480 -27.68 5.96 0.79
CA HIS A 480 -28.73 4.97 0.71
C HIS A 480 -28.94 4.43 -0.70
N SER A 481 -29.19 3.13 -0.80
CA SER A 481 -29.80 2.50 -1.98
C SER A 481 -30.92 1.52 -1.60
N PRO A 482 -32.07 1.53 -2.30
CA PRO A 482 -33.13 0.54 -2.09
C PRO A 482 -32.83 -0.84 -2.70
N ARG A 483 -31.76 -0.97 -3.48
CA ARG A 483 -31.50 -2.17 -4.32
C ARG A 483 -30.63 -3.20 -3.64
N ARG A 484 -29.79 -2.78 -2.69
CA ARG A 484 -28.88 -3.67 -1.98
C ARG A 484 -29.67 -4.54 -1.01
N THR A 485 -29.46 -5.84 -1.08
CA THR A 485 -30.14 -6.84 -0.24
C THR A 485 -29.17 -7.76 0.51
N GLN A 486 -27.85 -7.60 0.28
CA GLN A 486 -26.79 -8.38 0.90
C GLN A 486 -25.58 -7.50 1.25
N ASP A 487 -24.76 -7.97 2.17
CA ASP A 487 -23.48 -7.35 2.54
C ASP A 487 -22.44 -7.51 1.40
N VAL A 488 -21.38 -6.70 1.45
CA VAL A 488 -20.29 -6.66 0.45
C VAL A 488 -19.14 -7.55 0.88
#